data_AF-A0A450Y945-F1
#
_entry.id   AF-A0A450Y945-F1
#
_cell.length_a   1.000
_cell.length_b   1.000
_cell.length_c   1.000
_cell.angle_alpha   90.00
_cell.angle_beta   90.00
_cell.angle_gamma   90.00
#
_symmetry.space_group_name_H-M   'P 1'
#
loop_
_entity.id
_entity.type
_entity.pdbx_description
1 polymer ?
#
loop_
_entity_poly.entity_id
_entity_poly.type
_entity_poly.pdbx_seq_one_letter_code
_entity_poly.pdbx_strand_id
1 'polypeptide(L)'
;MQQQQKHQEYTVPYEGWRLFEDKINYRCVAEKSIGSDDEVFRVVLKAHRDISYEGYWPDRPQYPPRILITGSCIYSDCWRLQFEPHIPGTTPPRPFILGLPHDQDRIRKYLTRKNRLIRHVDVPIETCAYQDRLLSWQVGCVAEEGSDIEKILYHLPVSIYHGFIHELELALGAELPLLHGLLDGYGDMLRRKCVEAFRRIGRSVEFCDPHAGPNGEILDAHAADRAPYLDALEFDGVMGIEDLAQLTISATIAKEFGVTIPCRVGVLGLLHPLSQCDGERCCRRRLSMDSLLSENFG
;
A
#
# COMPACT_ATOMS: atom_id res chain seq x y z
N MET A 1 -23.55 -41.59 17.87
CA MET A 1 -23.17 -40.22 18.30
C MET A 1 -21.88 -39.83 17.60
N GLN A 2 -21.97 -39.17 16.45
CA GLN A 2 -20.81 -38.61 15.75
C GLN A 2 -20.35 -37.37 16.52
N GLN A 3 -19.11 -37.38 17.02
CA GLN A 3 -18.44 -36.18 17.50
C GLN A 3 -18.18 -35.28 16.30
N GLN A 4 -18.93 -34.18 16.18
CA GLN A 4 -18.50 -33.04 15.38
C GLN A 4 -17.17 -32.55 15.97
N GLN A 5 -16.07 -32.85 15.29
CA GLN A 5 -14.80 -32.17 15.53
C GLN A 5 -15.07 -30.68 15.36
N LYS A 6 -15.03 -29.94 16.47
CA LYS A 6 -14.94 -28.47 16.46
C LYS A 6 -13.72 -28.12 15.63
N HIS A 7 -13.93 -27.70 14.38
CA HIS A 7 -12.93 -26.96 13.62
C HIS A 7 -12.56 -25.75 14.46
N GLN A 8 -11.35 -25.73 15.02
CA GLN A 8 -10.76 -24.52 15.56
C GLN A 8 -10.35 -23.67 14.37
N GLU A 9 -11.23 -22.74 13.98
CA GLU A 9 -10.88 -21.66 13.07
C GLU A 9 -9.87 -20.74 13.78
N TYR A 10 -8.64 -20.69 13.28
CA TYR A 10 -7.64 -19.75 13.77
C TYR A 10 -7.85 -18.43 13.04
N THR A 11 -8.26 -17.39 13.77
CA THR A 11 -8.36 -16.02 13.23
C THR A 11 -6.98 -15.37 13.28
N VAL A 12 -6.38 -15.12 12.11
CA VAL A 12 -5.16 -14.30 12.00
C VAL A 12 -5.56 -12.92 11.47
N PRO A 13 -5.31 -11.83 12.20
CA PRO A 13 -5.51 -10.48 11.66
C PRO A 13 -4.42 -10.19 10.62
N TYR A 14 -4.83 -9.73 9.44
CA TYR A 14 -3.96 -9.29 8.34
C TYR A 14 -4.41 -7.91 7.87
N GLU A 15 -3.78 -6.84 8.38
CA GLU A 15 -4.11 -5.45 8.01
C GLU A 15 -5.61 -5.10 8.05
N GLY A 16 -6.28 -5.53 9.13
CA GLY A 16 -7.72 -5.32 9.33
C GLY A 16 -8.63 -6.36 8.66
N TRP A 17 -8.08 -7.30 7.90
CA TRP A 17 -8.78 -8.52 7.47
C TRP A 17 -8.67 -9.61 8.52
N ARG A 18 -9.75 -10.37 8.71
CA ARG A 18 -9.78 -11.59 9.51
C ARG A 18 -9.62 -12.78 8.57
N LEU A 19 -8.54 -13.54 8.75
CA LEU A 19 -8.29 -14.76 7.99
C LEU A 19 -8.80 -15.97 8.76
N PHE A 20 -9.63 -16.79 8.13
CA PHE A 20 -10.13 -18.06 8.64
C PHE A 20 -9.50 -19.19 7.84
N GLU A 21 -8.49 -19.84 8.41
CA GLU A 21 -7.75 -20.92 7.74
C GLU A 21 -8.40 -22.29 7.96
N ASP A 22 -8.70 -22.98 6.86
CA ASP A 22 -9.00 -24.40 6.82
C ASP A 22 -7.79 -25.16 6.30
N LYS A 23 -7.02 -25.73 7.23
CA LYS A 23 -5.79 -26.48 6.96
C LYS A 23 -6.05 -27.82 6.26
N ILE A 24 -7.27 -28.35 6.32
CA ILE A 24 -7.61 -29.65 5.72
C ILE A 24 -7.88 -29.46 4.23
N ASN A 25 -8.60 -28.40 3.87
CA ASN A 25 -8.97 -28.10 2.49
C ASN A 25 -8.02 -27.10 1.79
N TYR A 26 -6.92 -26.71 2.46
CA TYR A 26 -5.95 -25.73 1.96
C TYR A 26 -6.60 -24.43 1.48
N ARG A 27 -7.62 -23.98 2.23
CA ARG A 27 -8.46 -22.84 1.91
C ARG A 27 -8.36 -21.82 3.02
N CYS A 28 -8.41 -20.54 2.66
CA CYS A 28 -8.55 -19.44 3.60
C CYS A 28 -9.74 -18.58 3.19
N VAL A 29 -10.55 -18.16 4.15
CA VAL A 29 -11.58 -17.13 3.92
C VAL A 29 -11.12 -15.85 4.60
N ALA A 30 -10.98 -14.78 3.83
CA ALA A 30 -10.67 -13.46 4.35
C ALA A 30 -11.96 -12.65 4.51
N GLU A 31 -12.14 -12.01 5.66
CA GLU A 31 -13.30 -11.17 5.95
C GLU A 31 -12.92 -9.79 6.44
N LYS A 32 -13.59 -8.75 5.95
CA LYS A 32 -13.45 -7.38 6.46
C LYS A 32 -14.78 -6.63 6.37
N SER A 33 -15.12 -5.91 7.43
CA SER A 33 -16.23 -4.95 7.41
C SER A 33 -15.73 -3.63 6.86
N ILE A 34 -16.44 -3.06 5.87
CA ILE A 34 -16.06 -1.79 5.25
C ILE A 34 -17.22 -0.80 5.42
N GLY A 35 -16.95 0.27 6.17
CA GLY A 35 -17.94 1.29 6.55
C GLY A 35 -18.73 0.95 7.82
N SER A 36 -19.89 1.58 8.00
CA SER A 36 -20.73 1.49 9.20
C SER A 36 -21.82 0.42 9.17
N ASP A 37 -22.08 -0.16 8.00
CA ASP A 37 -23.11 -1.20 7.83
C ASP A 37 -22.49 -2.56 8.13
N ASP A 38 -23.26 -3.47 8.71
CA ASP A 38 -22.83 -4.84 9.07
C ASP A 38 -22.44 -5.72 7.85
N GLU A 39 -22.26 -5.13 6.67
CA GLU A 39 -21.80 -5.81 5.46
C GLU A 39 -20.33 -6.23 5.60
N VAL A 40 -20.13 -7.54 5.48
CA VAL A 40 -18.82 -8.18 5.55
C VAL A 40 -18.41 -8.57 4.13
N PHE A 41 -17.32 -7.97 3.65
CA PHE A 41 -16.66 -8.37 2.42
C PHE A 41 -15.91 -9.68 2.66
N ARG A 42 -16.08 -10.63 1.75
CA ARG A 42 -15.52 -11.99 1.85
C ARG A 42 -14.70 -12.31 0.60
N VAL A 43 -13.54 -12.89 0.80
CA VAL A 43 -12.69 -13.42 -0.27
C VAL A 43 -12.34 -14.86 0.02
N VAL A 44 -12.49 -15.73 -0.96
CA VAL A 44 -12.10 -17.13 -0.87
C VAL A 44 -10.72 -17.29 -1.50
N LEU A 45 -9.76 -17.71 -0.69
CA LEU A 45 -8.36 -17.86 -1.07
C LEU A 45 -7.95 -19.34 -1.00
N LYS A 46 -7.00 -19.73 -1.83
CA LYS A 46 -6.37 -21.06 -1.89
C LYS A 46 -4.88 -20.93 -1.66
N ALA A 47 -4.26 -21.97 -1.11
CA ALA A 47 -2.81 -22.00 -0.96
C ALA A 47 -2.09 -21.75 -2.30
N HIS A 48 -1.05 -20.92 -2.28
CA HIS A 48 -0.27 -20.57 -3.46
C HIS A 48 1.21 -20.97 -3.27
N ARG A 49 1.96 -21.14 -4.37
CA ARG A 49 3.36 -21.54 -4.30
C ARG A 49 4.27 -20.37 -3.90
N ASP A 50 4.01 -19.21 -4.48
CA ASP A 50 4.86 -18.02 -4.35
C ASP A 50 4.32 -17.02 -3.32
N ILE A 51 3.15 -17.23 -2.75
CA ILE A 51 2.60 -16.41 -1.65
C ILE A 51 1.79 -17.33 -0.74
N SER A 52 1.31 -16.86 0.42
CA SER A 52 0.57 -17.74 1.34
C SER A 52 -0.75 -18.20 0.75
N TYR A 53 -1.55 -17.27 0.24
CA TYR A 53 -2.84 -17.58 -0.35
C TYR A 53 -3.16 -16.65 -1.52
N GLU A 54 -3.97 -17.11 -2.45
CA GLU A 54 -4.45 -16.34 -3.59
C GLU A 54 -5.92 -16.65 -3.88
N GLY A 55 -6.68 -15.65 -4.34
CA GLY A 55 -8.02 -15.83 -4.83
C GLY A 55 -8.47 -14.69 -5.72
N TYR A 56 -9.78 -14.58 -5.91
CA TYR A 56 -10.40 -13.51 -6.68
C TYR A 56 -11.50 -12.87 -5.85
N TRP A 57 -11.69 -11.57 -6.04
CA TRP A 57 -12.79 -10.82 -5.46
C TRP A 57 -13.48 -9.98 -6.55
N PRO A 58 -14.81 -9.90 -6.60
CA PRO A 58 -15.74 -10.80 -5.90
C PRO A 58 -15.64 -12.23 -6.42
N ASP A 59 -15.35 -12.37 -7.71
CA ASP A 59 -15.17 -13.64 -8.42
C ASP A 59 -14.13 -13.47 -9.54
N ARG A 60 -13.67 -14.59 -10.09
CA ARG A 60 -12.79 -14.56 -11.27
C ARG A 60 -13.56 -14.00 -12.47
N PRO A 61 -12.99 -13.07 -13.26
CA PRO A 61 -13.60 -12.61 -14.50
C PRO A 61 -14.01 -13.77 -15.42
N GLN A 62 -15.20 -13.66 -16.02
CA GLN A 62 -15.68 -14.65 -17.00
C GLN A 62 -14.91 -14.57 -18.32
N TYR A 63 -14.41 -13.38 -18.64
CA TYR A 63 -13.63 -13.11 -19.84
C TYR A 63 -12.21 -12.68 -19.43
N PRO A 64 -11.17 -13.04 -20.22
CA PRO A 64 -9.81 -12.58 -19.96
C PRO A 64 -9.74 -11.05 -19.90
N PRO A 65 -9.05 -10.47 -18.90
CA PRO A 65 -8.83 -9.04 -18.86
C PRO A 65 -7.93 -8.59 -20.02
N ARG A 66 -8.10 -7.36 -20.48
CA ARG A 66 -7.23 -6.67 -21.42
C ARG A 66 -6.37 -5.62 -20.72
N ILE A 67 -6.83 -5.13 -19.58
CA ILE A 67 -6.17 -4.09 -18.79
C ILE A 67 -6.00 -4.61 -17.37
N LEU A 68 -4.76 -4.52 -16.88
CA LEU A 68 -4.43 -4.86 -15.51
C LEU A 68 -4.07 -3.59 -14.75
N ILE A 69 -4.71 -3.39 -13.60
CA ILE A 69 -4.33 -2.35 -12.64
C ILE A 69 -3.64 -3.02 -11.48
N THR A 70 -2.49 -2.50 -11.10
CA THR A 70 -1.80 -2.93 -9.89
C THR A 70 -0.97 -1.76 -9.38
N GLY A 71 -0.20 -1.95 -8.32
CA GLY A 71 0.64 -0.88 -7.84
C GLY A 71 1.42 -1.24 -6.61
N SER A 72 2.16 -0.25 -6.15
CA SER A 72 2.93 -0.33 -4.93
C SER A 72 2.71 0.93 -4.13
N CYS A 73 2.36 0.77 -2.87
CA CYS A 73 2.27 1.88 -1.94
C CYS A 73 3.69 2.17 -1.41
N ILE A 74 4.25 3.34 -1.70
CA ILE A 74 5.59 3.75 -1.24
C ILE A 74 5.63 3.86 0.30
N TYR A 75 4.48 4.01 0.95
CA TYR A 75 4.37 4.04 2.42
C TYR A 75 4.54 2.66 3.05
N SER A 76 4.33 1.60 2.27
CA SER A 76 4.74 0.25 2.64
C SER A 76 6.26 0.11 2.74
N ASP A 77 7.08 1.14 2.52
CA ASP A 77 8.54 1.07 2.70
C ASP A 77 9.05 1.78 3.97
N CYS A 78 8.18 1.91 4.98
CA CYS A 78 8.55 2.32 6.33
C CYS A 78 9.07 3.78 6.46
N TRP A 79 8.58 4.73 5.65
CA TRP A 79 8.75 6.17 5.89
C TRP A 79 8.17 6.54 7.25
N ARG A 80 9.05 6.90 8.20
CA ARG A 80 8.66 7.06 9.61
C ARG A 80 9.16 8.35 10.22
N LEU A 81 8.30 9.01 10.96
CA LEU A 81 8.61 10.22 11.70
C LEU A 81 8.59 9.90 13.20
N GLN A 82 9.69 10.23 13.88
CA GLN A 82 9.84 10.03 15.32
C GLN A 82 9.85 11.37 16.03
N PHE A 83 8.94 11.56 16.98
CA PHE A 83 8.96 12.72 17.89
C PHE A 83 9.87 12.49 19.09
N GLU A 84 10.30 13.58 19.71
CA GLU A 84 10.97 13.57 21.00
C GLU A 84 10.05 13.05 22.13
N PRO A 85 10.63 12.54 23.24
CA PRO A 85 9.89 12.23 24.46
C PRO A 85 9.02 13.39 24.96
N HIS A 86 7.93 13.08 25.65
CA HIS A 86 7.11 14.13 26.28
C HIS A 86 7.81 14.77 27.45
N ILE A 87 8.46 13.92 28.24
CA ILE A 87 9.25 14.30 29.41
C ILE A 87 10.67 13.80 29.14
N PRO A 88 11.72 14.61 29.38
CA PRO A 88 13.10 14.15 29.26
C PRO A 88 13.33 12.84 30.00
N GLY A 89 14.01 11.88 29.37
CA GLY A 89 14.29 10.56 29.96
C GLY A 89 13.15 9.53 29.87
N THR A 90 11.99 9.89 29.31
CA THR A 90 10.89 8.93 29.07
C THR A 90 10.96 8.33 27.67
N THR A 91 10.30 7.19 27.48
CA THR A 91 10.16 6.56 26.16
C THR A 91 9.43 7.51 25.21
N PRO A 92 9.97 7.77 24.01
CA PRO A 92 9.28 8.57 23.03
C PRO A 92 7.98 7.87 22.57
N PRO A 93 7.02 8.60 21.97
CA PRO A 93 5.90 7.95 21.32
C PRO A 93 6.42 6.97 20.25
N ARG A 94 5.63 5.96 19.88
CA ARG A 94 6.01 5.09 18.76
C ARG A 94 6.30 5.94 17.50
N PRO A 95 7.16 5.47 16.58
CA PRO A 95 7.29 6.09 15.27
C PRO A 95 5.92 6.17 14.58
N PHE A 96 5.66 7.28 13.92
CA PHE A 96 4.47 7.51 13.11
C PHE A 96 4.81 7.20 11.67
N ILE A 97 3.93 6.47 10.98
CA ILE A 97 4.14 6.13 9.58
C ILE A 97 3.51 7.22 8.74
N LEU A 98 4.31 7.83 7.86
CA LEU A 98 3.91 9.01 7.11
C LEU A 98 2.72 8.75 6.18
N GLY A 99 2.41 7.48 5.89
CA GLY A 99 1.35 7.09 4.97
C GLY A 99 0.03 6.68 5.51
N LEU A 100 -0.06 6.57 6.83
CA LEU A 100 -1.28 6.17 7.45
C LEU A 100 -2.10 7.43 7.74
N PRO A 101 -3.32 7.59 7.19
CA PRO A 101 -4.12 8.80 7.41
C PRO A 101 -4.29 9.14 8.90
N HIS A 102 -4.48 8.12 9.74
CA HIS A 102 -4.59 8.31 11.19
C HIS A 102 -3.29 8.76 11.87
N ASP A 103 -2.12 8.42 11.32
CA ASP A 103 -0.84 8.89 11.81
C ASP A 103 -0.55 10.30 11.31
N GLN A 104 -0.89 10.63 10.06
CA GLN A 104 -0.80 12.00 9.52
C GLN A 104 -1.60 12.98 10.37
N ASP A 105 -2.83 12.64 10.73
CA ASP A 105 -3.67 13.41 11.64
C ASP A 105 -3.03 13.61 13.02
N ARG A 106 -2.37 12.58 13.54
CA ARG A 106 -1.67 12.63 14.83
C ARG A 106 -0.42 13.48 14.74
N ILE A 107 0.36 13.33 13.67
CA ILE A 107 1.55 14.15 13.39
C ILE A 107 1.15 15.63 13.36
N ARG A 108 0.12 15.99 12.59
CA ARG A 108 -0.41 17.35 12.51
C ARG A 108 -0.81 17.90 13.88
N LYS A 109 -1.53 17.12 14.69
CA LYS A 109 -1.90 17.49 16.08
C LYS A 109 -0.67 17.65 16.98
N TYR A 110 0.36 16.82 16.81
CA TYR A 110 1.58 16.86 17.62
C TYR A 110 2.41 18.12 17.31
N LEU A 111 2.53 18.47 16.04
CA LEU A 111 3.23 19.67 15.60
C LEU A 111 2.50 20.94 16.02
N THR A 112 1.21 21.07 15.66
CA THR A 112 0.51 22.36 15.75
C THR A 112 -0.15 22.64 17.10
N ARG A 113 -0.67 21.61 17.78
CA ARG A 113 -1.41 21.79 19.05
C ARG A 113 -0.56 21.49 20.28
N LYS A 114 0.37 20.54 20.15
CA LYS A 114 1.21 20.07 21.24
C LYS A 114 2.65 20.60 21.15
N ASN A 115 3.00 21.34 20.10
CA ASN A 115 4.34 21.91 19.86
C ASN A 115 5.46 20.90 20.10
N ARG A 116 5.28 19.67 19.61
CA ARG A 116 6.23 18.56 19.82
C ARG A 116 7.32 18.65 18.76
N LEU A 117 8.56 18.49 19.18
CA LEU A 117 9.70 18.47 18.28
C LEU A 117 9.87 17.09 17.63
N ILE A 118 10.15 17.11 16.33
CA ILE A 118 10.56 15.91 15.59
C ILE A 118 12.03 15.64 15.94
N ARG A 119 12.34 14.39 16.28
CA ARG A 119 13.70 13.93 16.55
C ARG A 119 14.41 13.53 15.26
N HIS A 120 13.74 12.72 14.43
CA HIS A 120 14.28 12.26 13.15
C HIS A 120 13.16 11.74 12.23
N VAL A 121 13.50 11.63 10.96
CA VAL A 121 12.73 10.88 9.96
C VAL A 121 13.60 9.69 9.49
N ASP A 122 13.05 8.49 9.55
CA ASP A 122 13.63 7.33 8.88
C ASP A 122 13.06 7.24 7.46
N VAL A 123 13.94 7.20 6.46
CA VAL A 123 13.58 7.04 5.04
C VAL A 123 14.17 5.72 4.49
N PRO A 124 13.47 5.00 3.60
CA PRO A 124 14.03 3.83 2.94
C PRO A 124 15.13 4.23 1.96
N ILE A 125 16.21 3.44 1.91
CA ILE A 125 17.29 3.60 0.91
C ILE A 125 17.25 2.54 -0.20
N GLU A 126 16.48 1.47 0.02
CA GLU A 126 16.21 0.41 -0.95
C GLU A 126 14.81 -0.18 -0.69
N THR A 127 14.38 -1.07 -1.57
CA THR A 127 13.12 -1.81 -1.42
C THR A 127 13.20 -2.83 -0.30
N CYS A 128 12.11 -2.96 0.48
CA CYS A 128 12.02 -4.01 1.49
C CYS A 128 11.60 -5.37 0.90
N ALA A 129 11.74 -6.44 1.71
CA ALA A 129 11.34 -7.80 1.30
C ALA A 129 9.86 -7.91 0.90
N TYR A 130 8.98 -7.11 1.52
CA TYR A 130 7.57 -7.08 1.14
C TYR A 130 7.38 -6.57 -0.28
N GLN A 131 8.03 -5.46 -0.67
CA GLN A 131 7.93 -4.93 -2.03
C GLN A 131 8.49 -5.88 -3.07
N ASP A 132 9.60 -6.53 -2.75
CA ASP A 132 10.24 -7.46 -3.67
C ASP A 132 9.34 -8.67 -3.90
N ARG A 133 8.65 -9.13 -2.85
CA ARG A 133 7.66 -10.20 -2.94
C ARG A 133 6.41 -9.77 -3.70
N LEU A 134 5.90 -8.56 -3.42
CA LEU A 134 4.74 -7.98 -4.09
C LEU A 134 4.99 -7.87 -5.60
N LEU A 135 6.09 -7.21 -6.00
CA LEU A 135 6.45 -7.04 -7.41
C LEU A 135 6.66 -8.39 -8.10
N SER A 136 7.35 -9.33 -7.46
CA SER A 136 7.55 -10.67 -8.05
C SER A 136 6.23 -11.41 -8.27
N TRP A 137 5.29 -11.31 -7.32
CA TRP A 137 3.99 -11.94 -7.44
C TRP A 137 3.14 -11.26 -8.53
N GLN A 138 3.09 -9.93 -8.56
CA GLN A 138 2.43 -9.15 -9.61
C GLN A 138 2.92 -9.54 -11.01
N VAL A 139 4.23 -9.64 -11.21
CA VAL A 139 4.83 -10.08 -12.49
C VAL A 139 4.40 -11.50 -12.84
N GLY A 140 4.33 -12.40 -11.86
CA GLY A 140 3.81 -13.76 -12.04
C GLY A 140 2.35 -13.76 -12.50
N CYS A 141 1.48 -13.01 -11.82
CA CYS A 141 0.08 -12.87 -12.22
C CYS A 141 -0.05 -12.37 -13.65
N VAL A 142 0.66 -11.29 -14.02
CA VAL A 142 0.62 -10.75 -15.38
C VAL A 142 1.11 -11.76 -16.42
N ALA A 143 2.13 -12.54 -16.11
CA ALA A 143 2.63 -13.58 -17.01
C ALA A 143 1.59 -14.70 -17.23
N GLU A 144 0.79 -15.02 -16.21
CA GLU A 144 -0.26 -16.04 -16.27
C GLU A 144 -1.52 -15.60 -17.03
N GLU A 145 -1.90 -14.31 -16.95
CA GLU A 145 -3.07 -13.80 -17.68
C GLU A 145 -2.88 -13.85 -19.21
N GLY A 146 -1.65 -14.05 -19.69
CA GLY A 146 -1.38 -14.41 -21.08
C GLY A 146 -1.29 -13.22 -22.02
N SER A 147 -1.42 -13.47 -23.34
CA SER A 147 -1.13 -12.51 -24.41
C SER A 147 -2.11 -11.34 -24.50
N ASP A 148 -3.34 -11.53 -24.03
CA ASP A 148 -4.48 -10.63 -24.28
C ASP A 148 -4.39 -9.33 -23.46
N ILE A 149 -3.44 -9.24 -22.53
CA ILE A 149 -3.12 -8.01 -21.82
C ILE A 149 -2.53 -6.98 -22.80
N GLU A 150 -3.25 -5.88 -22.97
CA GLU A 150 -2.86 -4.74 -23.80
C GLU A 150 -2.17 -3.66 -22.97
N LYS A 151 -2.61 -3.47 -21.73
CA LYS A 151 -2.14 -2.37 -20.88
C LYS A 151 -1.95 -2.82 -19.42
N ILE A 152 -0.88 -2.36 -18.81
CA ILE A 152 -0.63 -2.49 -17.37
C ILE A 152 -0.55 -1.08 -16.80
N LEU A 153 -1.54 -0.74 -15.98
CA LEU A 153 -1.59 0.50 -15.20
C LEU A 153 -0.96 0.23 -13.84
N TYR A 154 0.14 0.89 -13.52
CA TYR A 154 0.88 0.70 -12.27
C TYR A 154 0.82 1.95 -11.42
N HIS A 155 0.05 1.88 -10.34
CA HIS A 155 -0.09 2.95 -9.39
C HIS A 155 1.16 3.08 -8.52
N LEU A 156 1.82 4.23 -8.60
CA LEU A 156 2.96 4.59 -7.77
C LEU A 156 2.78 6.05 -7.29
N PRO A 157 2.11 6.27 -6.14
CA PRO A 157 1.52 7.57 -5.78
C PRO A 157 2.51 8.66 -5.32
N VAL A 158 3.73 8.77 -5.86
CA VAL A 158 4.82 9.67 -5.39
C VAL A 158 4.32 11.09 -5.08
N SER A 159 3.47 11.63 -5.94
CA SER A 159 2.92 12.97 -5.79
C SER A 159 2.09 13.19 -4.51
N ILE A 160 1.31 12.20 -4.07
CA ILE A 160 0.55 12.28 -2.82
C ILE A 160 1.52 12.46 -1.65
N TYR A 161 2.67 11.78 -1.68
CA TYR A 161 3.73 11.89 -0.66
C TYR A 161 4.33 13.28 -0.57
N HIS A 162 4.54 13.95 -1.71
CA HIS A 162 4.95 15.35 -1.71
C HIS A 162 3.90 16.25 -1.07
N GLY A 163 2.61 16.00 -1.31
CA GLY A 163 1.52 16.69 -0.63
C GLY A 163 1.62 16.56 0.90
N PHE A 164 1.92 15.36 1.41
CA PHE A 164 2.09 15.17 2.85
C PHE A 164 3.36 15.81 3.40
N ILE A 165 4.49 15.78 2.68
CA ILE A 165 5.68 16.52 3.10
C ILE A 165 5.37 18.01 3.18
N HIS A 166 4.66 18.55 2.19
CA HIS A 166 4.24 19.94 2.19
C HIS A 166 3.38 20.29 3.41
N GLU A 167 2.45 19.42 3.83
CA GLU A 167 1.71 19.63 5.07
C GLU A 167 2.59 19.67 6.33
N LEU A 168 3.67 18.87 6.36
CA LEU A 168 4.66 18.91 7.44
C LEU A 168 5.43 20.23 7.42
N GLU A 169 5.85 20.69 6.25
CA GLU A 169 6.55 21.96 6.07
C GLU A 169 5.70 23.15 6.54
N LEU A 170 4.41 23.16 6.18
CA LEU A 170 3.46 24.17 6.67
C LEU A 170 3.34 24.17 8.20
N ALA A 171 3.33 22.98 8.82
CA ALA A 171 3.24 22.85 10.26
C ALA A 171 4.56 23.23 10.98
N LEU A 172 5.70 23.03 10.33
CA LEU A 172 7.03 23.38 10.84
C LEU A 172 7.41 24.85 10.58
N GLY A 173 6.81 25.48 9.58
CA GLY A 173 7.20 26.80 9.10
C GLY A 173 8.54 26.81 8.36
N ALA A 174 8.97 25.67 7.82
CA ALA A 174 10.23 25.50 7.10
C ALA A 174 10.13 24.40 6.05
N GLU A 175 10.82 24.59 4.92
CA GLU A 175 10.90 23.61 3.84
C GLU A 175 11.82 22.44 4.20
N LEU A 176 11.55 21.26 3.63
CA LEU A 176 12.27 20.01 3.81
C LEU A 176 12.78 19.50 2.45
N PRO A 177 13.60 20.27 1.71
CA PRO A 177 13.98 19.96 0.32
C PRO A 177 14.71 18.62 0.20
N LEU A 178 15.49 18.23 1.20
CA LEU A 178 16.15 16.92 1.24
C LEU A 178 15.13 15.77 1.25
N LEU A 179 14.01 15.93 1.95
CA LEU A 179 12.98 14.90 2.05
C LEU A 179 12.25 14.72 0.71
N HIS A 180 11.97 15.82 0.00
CA HIS A 180 11.46 15.79 -1.37
C HIS A 180 12.41 15.06 -2.31
N GLY A 181 13.69 15.43 -2.34
CA GLY A 181 14.67 14.80 -3.24
C GLY A 181 14.91 13.31 -2.95
N LEU A 182 14.82 12.89 -1.69
CA LEU A 182 14.90 11.47 -1.31
C LEU A 182 13.66 10.69 -1.77
N LEU A 183 12.48 11.31 -1.70
CA LEU A 183 11.24 10.72 -2.18
C LEU A 183 11.27 10.55 -3.70
N ASP A 184 11.72 11.56 -4.44
CA ASP A 184 11.92 11.49 -5.89
C ASP A 184 12.88 10.36 -6.26
N GLY A 185 14.07 10.33 -5.63
CA GLY A 185 15.07 9.30 -5.88
C GLY A 185 14.58 7.89 -5.57
N TYR A 186 13.75 7.75 -4.51
CA TYR A 186 13.13 6.47 -4.16
C TYR A 186 12.05 6.06 -5.17
N GLY A 187 11.18 6.99 -5.57
CA GLY A 187 10.16 6.77 -6.60
C GLY A 187 10.80 6.33 -7.93
N ASP A 188 11.87 7.00 -8.35
CA ASP A 188 12.64 6.65 -9.55
C ASP A 188 13.25 5.25 -9.48
N MET A 189 13.80 4.88 -8.31
CA MET A 189 14.30 3.52 -8.09
C MET A 189 13.20 2.48 -8.24
N LEU A 190 12.03 2.70 -7.63
CA LEU A 190 10.87 1.81 -7.75
C LEU A 190 10.38 1.70 -9.20
N ARG A 191 10.26 2.84 -9.91
CA ARG A 191 9.89 2.86 -11.34
C ARG A 191 10.85 2.02 -12.17
N ARG A 192 12.17 2.23 -12.01
CA ARG A 192 13.19 1.45 -12.74
C ARG A 192 13.08 -0.05 -12.45
N LYS A 193 12.93 -0.42 -11.18
CA LYS A 193 12.79 -1.84 -10.76
C LYS A 193 11.54 -2.49 -11.36
N CYS A 194 10.41 -1.77 -11.34
CA CYS A 194 9.15 -2.22 -11.93
C CYS A 194 9.26 -2.41 -13.45
N VAL A 195 9.77 -1.39 -14.17
CA VAL A 195 9.99 -1.46 -15.63
C VAL A 195 10.88 -2.64 -15.99
N GLU A 196 11.98 -2.84 -15.26
CA GLU A 196 12.89 -3.96 -15.53
C GLU A 196 12.20 -5.31 -15.32
N ALA A 197 11.41 -5.44 -14.24
CA ALA A 197 10.72 -6.68 -13.91
C ALA A 197 9.67 -7.06 -14.97
N PHE A 198 8.82 -6.13 -15.39
CA PHE A 198 7.83 -6.38 -16.45
C PHE A 198 8.46 -6.58 -17.83
N ARG A 199 9.55 -5.86 -18.14
CA ARG A 199 10.28 -6.05 -19.39
C ARG A 199 10.81 -7.47 -19.55
N ARG A 200 11.21 -8.14 -18.46
CA ARG A 200 11.70 -9.54 -18.48
C ARG A 200 10.64 -10.53 -18.94
N ILE A 201 9.35 -10.21 -18.78
CA ILE A 201 8.23 -11.01 -19.32
C ILE A 201 7.65 -10.43 -20.62
N GLY A 202 8.37 -9.50 -21.27
CA GLY A 202 7.95 -8.89 -22.54
C GLY A 202 6.80 -7.90 -22.41
N ARG A 203 6.58 -7.31 -21.23
CA ARG A 203 5.50 -6.36 -20.96
C ARG A 203 6.04 -4.96 -20.68
N SER A 204 5.29 -3.94 -21.10
CA SER A 204 5.50 -2.54 -20.73
C SER A 204 4.46 -2.11 -19.70
N VAL A 205 4.83 -1.11 -18.91
CA VAL A 205 4.02 -0.58 -17.82
C VAL A 205 3.81 0.92 -18.00
N GLU A 206 2.58 1.38 -17.76
CA GLU A 206 2.23 2.80 -17.70
C GLU A 206 2.02 3.16 -16.23
N PHE A 207 2.73 4.16 -15.75
CA PHE A 207 2.63 4.58 -14.36
C PHE A 207 1.51 5.58 -14.16
N CYS A 208 0.66 5.31 -13.17
CA CYS A 208 -0.36 6.24 -12.69
C CYS A 208 0.13 6.87 -11.38
N ASP A 209 0.06 8.20 -11.29
CA ASP A 209 0.42 8.96 -10.09
C ASP A 209 -0.56 10.14 -9.92
N PRO A 210 -1.83 9.86 -9.61
CA PRO A 210 -2.85 10.88 -9.57
C PRO A 210 -2.70 11.75 -8.32
N HIS A 211 -2.04 12.90 -8.47
CA HIS A 211 -2.16 14.00 -7.49
C HIS A 211 -3.37 14.90 -7.75
N ALA A 212 -3.74 14.98 -9.03
CA ALA A 212 -4.74 15.89 -9.52
C ALA A 212 -5.80 15.13 -10.31
N GLY A 213 -7.05 15.51 -10.12
CA GLY A 213 -8.16 14.97 -10.89
C GLY A 213 -8.18 15.50 -12.33
N PRO A 214 -9.15 15.06 -13.14
CA PRO A 214 -9.24 15.41 -14.55
C PRO A 214 -9.29 16.91 -14.85
N ASN A 215 -9.68 17.75 -13.88
CA ASN A 215 -9.78 19.20 -14.03
C ASN A 215 -8.64 19.95 -13.31
N GLY A 216 -7.59 19.25 -12.89
CA GLY A 216 -6.43 19.82 -12.19
C GLY A 216 -6.67 20.10 -10.71
N GLU A 217 -7.77 19.65 -10.14
CA GLU A 217 -8.04 19.74 -8.70
C GLU A 217 -7.09 18.82 -7.92
N ILE A 218 -6.45 19.34 -6.87
CA ILE A 218 -5.62 18.52 -5.98
C ILE A 218 -6.55 17.55 -5.24
N LEU A 219 -6.32 16.26 -5.44
CA LEU A 219 -7.08 15.20 -4.80
C LEU A 219 -6.60 15.04 -3.36
N ASP A 220 -7.53 14.81 -2.44
CA ASP A 220 -7.16 14.28 -1.13
C ASP A 220 -6.62 12.86 -1.27
N ALA A 221 -5.96 12.36 -0.22
CA ALA A 221 -5.33 11.05 -0.22
C ALA A 221 -6.28 9.91 -0.59
N HIS A 222 -7.53 9.96 -0.13
CA HIS A 222 -8.50 8.92 -0.40
C HIS A 222 -8.98 8.97 -1.85
N ALA A 223 -9.22 10.17 -2.40
CA ALA A 223 -9.57 10.34 -3.79
C ALA A 223 -8.43 9.95 -4.73
N ALA A 224 -7.20 10.32 -4.38
CA ALA A 224 -5.99 9.98 -5.13
C ALA A 224 -5.74 8.46 -5.16
N ASP A 225 -5.92 7.74 -4.05
CA ASP A 225 -5.78 6.28 -4.02
C ASP A 225 -6.81 5.56 -4.92
N ARG A 226 -7.98 6.16 -5.13
CA ARG A 226 -9.09 5.59 -5.91
C ARG A 226 -9.03 5.98 -7.39
N ALA A 227 -8.40 7.09 -7.72
CA ALA A 227 -8.36 7.64 -9.07
C ALA A 227 -7.90 6.63 -10.14
N PRO A 228 -6.83 5.81 -9.95
CA PRO A 228 -6.40 4.88 -10.99
C PRO A 228 -7.47 3.82 -11.32
N TYR A 229 -8.26 3.43 -10.32
CA TYR A 229 -9.35 2.49 -10.49
C TYR A 229 -10.53 3.13 -11.20
N LEU A 230 -10.89 4.35 -10.81
CA LEU A 230 -11.99 5.10 -11.43
C LEU A 230 -11.70 5.44 -12.90
N ASP A 231 -10.49 5.90 -13.21
CA ASP A 231 -10.04 6.19 -14.57
C ASP A 231 -10.06 4.92 -15.43
N ALA A 232 -9.72 3.77 -14.83
CA ALA A 232 -9.74 2.51 -15.56
C ALA A 232 -11.16 2.01 -15.88
N LEU A 233 -12.20 2.48 -15.17
CA LEU A 233 -13.60 2.12 -15.49
C LEU A 233 -14.05 2.62 -16.87
N GLU A 234 -13.32 3.54 -17.48
CA GLU A 234 -13.57 3.98 -18.86
C GLU A 234 -13.25 2.90 -19.90
N PHE A 235 -12.59 1.82 -19.49
CA PHE A 235 -12.16 0.74 -20.36
C PHE A 235 -12.88 -0.58 -20.09
N ASP A 236 -13.07 -1.38 -21.14
CA ASP A 236 -13.57 -2.74 -21.04
C ASP A 236 -12.48 -3.75 -20.68
N GLY A 237 -12.83 -4.74 -19.86
CA GLY A 237 -11.95 -5.88 -19.54
C GLY A 237 -10.85 -5.54 -18.53
N VAL A 238 -11.21 -4.84 -17.45
CA VAL A 238 -10.27 -4.40 -16.41
C VAL A 238 -10.24 -5.36 -15.24
N MET A 239 -9.05 -5.65 -14.73
CA MET A 239 -8.87 -6.43 -13.50
C MET A 239 -7.75 -5.85 -12.62
N GLY A 240 -7.98 -5.79 -11.32
CA GLY A 240 -6.98 -5.45 -10.32
C GLY A 240 -6.08 -6.64 -9.97
N ILE A 241 -4.82 -6.39 -9.60
CA ILE A 241 -3.95 -7.35 -8.92
C ILE A 241 -3.48 -6.68 -7.63
N GLU A 242 -3.93 -7.19 -6.48
CA GLU A 242 -3.77 -6.50 -5.20
C GLU A 242 -3.36 -7.45 -4.08
N ASP A 243 -2.47 -6.98 -3.20
CA ASP A 243 -2.36 -7.59 -1.87
C ASP A 243 -3.71 -7.43 -1.14
N LEU A 244 -4.08 -8.39 -0.31
CA LEU A 244 -5.34 -8.39 0.43
C LEU A 244 -5.49 -7.12 1.27
N ALA A 245 -4.40 -6.60 1.84
CA ALA A 245 -4.42 -5.33 2.55
C ALA A 245 -4.94 -4.18 1.67
N GLN A 246 -4.52 -4.15 0.40
CA GLN A 246 -4.84 -3.12 -0.58
C GLN A 246 -6.25 -3.26 -1.16
N LEU A 247 -6.83 -4.47 -1.21
CA LEU A 247 -8.20 -4.75 -1.67
C LEU A 247 -9.26 -3.83 -1.03
N THR A 248 -8.94 -3.28 0.14
CA THR A 248 -9.75 -2.25 0.81
C THR A 248 -10.11 -1.09 -0.14
N ILE A 249 -9.25 -0.69 -1.08
CA ILE A 249 -9.51 0.39 -2.05
C ILE A 249 -10.64 -0.03 -2.99
N SER A 250 -10.46 -1.13 -3.72
CA SER A 250 -11.44 -1.67 -4.66
C SER A 250 -12.78 -1.99 -4.00
N ALA A 251 -12.76 -2.56 -2.81
CA ALA A 251 -13.97 -2.85 -2.05
C ALA A 251 -14.69 -1.58 -1.55
N THR A 252 -13.94 -0.51 -1.22
CA THR A 252 -14.54 0.79 -0.89
C THR A 252 -15.16 1.46 -2.12
N ILE A 253 -14.50 1.38 -3.29
CA ILE A 253 -15.05 1.90 -4.55
C ILE A 253 -16.36 1.20 -4.90
N ALA A 254 -16.41 -0.13 -4.81
CA ALA A 254 -17.64 -0.88 -5.05
C ALA A 254 -18.76 -0.48 -4.09
N LYS A 255 -18.44 -0.25 -2.82
CA LYS A 255 -19.42 0.23 -1.84
C LYS A 255 -19.94 1.63 -2.17
N GLU A 256 -19.04 2.58 -2.40
CA GLU A 256 -19.40 4.00 -2.53
C GLU A 256 -20.01 4.34 -3.90
N PHE A 257 -19.55 3.69 -4.98
CA PHE A 257 -19.92 4.02 -6.36
C PHE A 257 -20.77 2.93 -7.03
N GLY A 258 -20.94 1.76 -6.41
CA GLY A 258 -21.68 0.64 -6.98
C GLY A 258 -20.96 -0.04 -8.16
N VAL A 259 -19.67 0.23 -8.35
CA VAL A 259 -18.87 -0.32 -9.45
C VAL A 259 -17.81 -1.27 -8.91
N THR A 260 -17.81 -2.51 -9.41
CA THR A 260 -16.89 -3.55 -8.98
C THR A 260 -15.86 -3.87 -10.05
N ILE A 261 -14.60 -3.63 -9.73
CA ILE A 261 -13.46 -4.12 -10.53
C ILE A 261 -13.04 -5.47 -9.95
N PRO A 262 -13.11 -6.56 -10.73
CA PRO A 262 -12.60 -7.84 -10.27
C PRO A 262 -11.11 -7.71 -9.93
N CYS A 263 -10.70 -8.29 -8.82
CA CYS A 263 -9.33 -8.27 -8.36
C CYS A 263 -8.83 -9.70 -8.17
N ARG A 264 -7.65 -9.99 -8.70
CA ARG A 264 -6.84 -11.13 -8.25
C ARG A 264 -6.13 -10.70 -6.97
N VAL A 265 -6.36 -11.42 -5.89
CA VAL A 265 -6.00 -11.01 -4.54
C VAL A 265 -5.01 -11.99 -3.94
N GLY A 266 -3.89 -11.47 -3.42
CA GLY A 266 -2.84 -12.24 -2.78
C GLY A 266 -2.74 -11.97 -1.27
N VAL A 267 -2.31 -12.97 -0.50
CA VAL A 267 -1.79 -12.80 0.86
C VAL A 267 -0.31 -13.14 0.81
N LEU A 268 0.56 -12.12 0.87
CA LEU A 268 1.99 -12.30 0.64
C LEU A 268 2.70 -13.14 1.72
N GLY A 269 2.09 -13.31 2.90
CA GLY A 269 2.68 -14.06 4.03
C GLY A 269 3.81 -13.32 4.75
N LEU A 270 4.10 -12.10 4.32
CA LEU A 270 4.94 -11.15 5.02
C LEU A 270 4.03 -10.14 5.72
N LEU A 271 4.41 -9.77 6.93
CA LEU A 271 3.77 -8.67 7.63
C LEU A 271 3.90 -7.42 6.78
N HIS A 272 2.78 -6.74 6.55
CA HIS A 272 2.80 -5.49 5.81
C HIS A 272 3.75 -4.54 6.55
N PRO A 273 4.60 -3.75 5.88
CA PRO A 273 5.62 -2.98 6.61
C PRO A 273 5.02 -1.83 7.45
N LEU A 274 3.71 -1.58 7.26
CA LEU A 274 2.89 -0.73 8.11
C LEU A 274 2.61 -1.34 9.50
N SER A 275 2.60 -2.66 9.66
CA SER A 275 2.28 -3.34 10.92
C SER A 275 3.51 -3.82 11.70
N GLN A 276 4.49 -4.43 11.04
CA GLN A 276 5.71 -4.93 11.69
C GLN A 276 6.94 -4.79 10.78
N CYS A 277 7.40 -3.57 10.58
CA CYS A 277 8.78 -3.32 10.14
C CYS A 277 9.68 -3.57 11.35
N ASP A 278 10.33 -4.73 11.41
CA ASP A 278 11.25 -5.12 12.50
C ASP A 278 12.50 -4.23 12.58
N GLY A 279 12.75 -3.41 11.56
CA GLY A 279 13.82 -2.42 11.53
C GLY A 279 15.23 -3.01 11.42
N GLU A 280 15.41 -4.30 11.72
CA GLU A 280 16.63 -5.06 11.49
C GLU A 280 16.81 -5.45 10.02
N ARG A 281 15.71 -5.54 9.24
CA ARG A 281 15.74 -5.94 7.82
C ARG A 281 15.34 -4.84 6.84
N CYS A 282 14.97 -3.65 7.33
CA CYS A 282 14.70 -2.50 6.48
C CYS A 282 15.88 -1.55 6.50
N CYS A 283 16.65 -1.58 5.41
CA CYS A 283 17.70 -0.62 5.12
C CYS A 283 17.10 0.79 5.01
N ARG A 284 17.26 1.55 6.09
CA ARG A 284 16.73 2.90 6.25
C ARG A 284 17.85 3.85 6.65
N ARG A 285 17.80 5.06 6.11
CA ARG A 285 18.63 6.17 6.58
C ARG A 285 17.84 6.96 7.59
N ARG A 286 18.41 7.16 8.77
CA ARG A 286 17.88 8.06 9.79
C ARG A 286 18.41 9.47 9.54
N LEU A 287 17.52 10.44 9.42
CA LEU A 287 17.83 11.84 9.16
C LEU A 287 17.36 12.70 10.34
N SER A 288 18.26 13.46 10.94
CA SER A 288 17.87 14.46 11.95
C SER A 288 17.15 15.63 11.28
N MET A 289 16.43 16.43 12.08
CA MET A 289 15.81 17.66 11.57
C MET A 289 16.85 18.62 10.98
N ASP A 290 18.03 18.75 11.61
CA ASP A 290 19.11 19.60 11.07
C ASP A 290 19.55 19.16 9.67
N SER A 291 19.64 17.85 9.40
CA SER A 291 19.95 17.36 8.05
C SER A 291 18.83 17.65 7.06
N LEU A 292 17.57 17.45 7.48
CA LEU A 292 16.40 17.64 6.61
C LEU A 292 16.18 19.10 6.22
N LEU A 293 16.54 20.02 7.11
CA LEU A 293 16.46 21.47 6.92
C LEU A 293 17.67 22.04 6.19
N SER A 294 18.76 21.26 6.05
CA SER A 294 19.95 21.73 5.36
C SER A 294 19.78 21.64 3.84
N GLU A 295 20.17 22.71 3.13
CA GLU A 295 20.22 22.72 1.65
C GLU A 295 21.37 21.86 1.08
N ASN A 296 22.19 21.25 1.95
CA ASN A 296 23.32 20.42 1.54
C ASN A 296 22.88 18.96 1.38
N PHE A 297 22.72 18.55 0.12
CA PHE A 297 22.49 17.15 -0.28
C PHE A 297 23.78 16.33 -0.06
N GLY A 298 24.03 15.93 1.19
CA GLY A 298 25.15 15.08 1.61
C GLY A 298 24.92 13.58 1.45
#